data_AF-A0AB35PML7-F1
#
_entry.id   AF-A0AB35PML7-F1
#
_cell.length_a   1.000
_cell.length_b   1.000
_cell.length_c   1.000
_cell.angle_alpha   90.00
_cell.angle_beta   90.00
_cell.angle_gamma   90.00
#
_symmetry.space_group_name_H-M   'P 1'
#
loop_
_entity.id
_entity.type
_entity.pdbx_description
1 polymer ?
#
loop_
_entity_poly.entity_id
_entity_poly.type
_entity_poly.pdbx_seq_one_letter_code
_entity_poly.pdbx_strand_id
1 'polypeptide(L)'
;ERMLGKARFLLVYAGSGVIGNIGTYVAEPLDYVHVGASGAIFGLFGVYLFMVLFRKELIGQEHSKMILTLLAFAILMSFINSNINMMAHLFGLCGGFLLSFLCVQTKE
;
A
#
# COMPACT_ATOMS: atom_id res chain seq x y z
N GLU A 1 1.65 -1.73 12.35
CA GLU A 1 1.06 -2.64 13.36
C GLU A 1 0.53 -1.93 14.60
N ARG A 2 1.37 -1.25 15.41
CA ARG A 2 0.94 -0.66 16.71
C ARG A 2 -0.28 0.27 16.64
N MET A 3 -0.41 1.05 15.56
CA MET A 3 -1.56 1.95 15.36
C MET A 3 -2.84 1.21 14.95
N LEU A 4 -2.73 0.15 14.16
CA LEU A 4 -3.86 -0.62 13.64
C LEU A 4 -4.30 -1.75 14.57
N GLY A 5 -3.40 -2.25 15.41
CA GLY A 5 -3.52 -3.55 16.06
C GLY A 5 -3.20 -4.70 15.11
N LYS A 6 -2.86 -5.86 15.67
CA LYS A 6 -2.37 -7.04 14.94
C LYS A 6 -3.34 -7.52 13.86
N ALA A 7 -4.62 -7.68 14.21
CA ALA A 7 -5.63 -8.22 13.31
C ALA A 7 -5.87 -7.32 12.08
N ARG A 8 -6.04 -6.01 12.29
CA ARG A 8 -6.26 -5.06 11.19
C ARG A 8 -5.00 -4.86 10.36
N PHE A 9 -3.83 -4.86 10.99
CA PHE A 9 -2.57 -4.85 10.25
C PHE A 9 -2.45 -6.07 9.33
N LEU A 10 -2.75 -7.26 9.84
CA LEU A 10 -2.72 -8.49 9.04
C LEU A 10 -3.74 -8.44 7.90
N LEU A 11 -4.97 -7.97 8.18
CA LEU A 11 -6.01 -7.81 7.16
C LEU A 11 -5.56 -6.87 6.05
N VAL A 12 -5.06 -5.68 6.40
CA VAL A 12 -4.56 -4.72 5.41
C VAL A 12 -3.39 -5.31 4.63
N TYR A 13 -2.41 -5.90 5.31
CA TYR A 13 -1.21 -6.41 4.67
C TYR A 13 -1.53 -7.55 3.70
N ALA A 14 -2.21 -8.60 4.18
CA ALA A 14 -2.58 -9.74 3.36
C ALA A 14 -3.61 -9.35 2.29
N GLY A 15 -4.62 -8.57 2.65
CA GLY A 15 -5.66 -8.09 1.73
C GLY A 15 -5.09 -7.24 0.60
N SER A 16 -4.18 -6.31 0.90
CA SER A 16 -3.51 -5.51 -0.15
C SER A 16 -2.60 -6.37 -1.02
N GLY A 17 -1.93 -7.38 -0.46
CA GLY A 17 -1.16 -8.35 -1.23
C GLY A 17 -2.03 -9.13 -2.21
N VAL A 18 -3.21 -9.58 -1.78
CA VAL A 18 -4.19 -10.25 -2.66
C VAL A 18 -4.68 -9.30 -3.75
N ILE A 19 -5.09 -8.08 -3.39
CA ILE A 19 -5.55 -7.07 -4.35
C ILE A 19 -4.44 -6.72 -5.37
N GLY A 20 -3.19 -6.61 -4.92
CA GLY A 20 -2.03 -6.41 -5.80
C GLY A 20 -1.87 -7.55 -6.81
N ASN A 21 -1.93 -8.81 -6.37
CA ASN A 21 -1.86 -9.96 -7.29
C ASN A 21 -3.05 -10.04 -8.24
N ILE A 22 -4.26 -9.68 -7.79
CA ILE A 22 -5.42 -9.55 -8.69
C ILE A 22 -5.17 -8.47 -9.75
N GLY A 23 -4.60 -7.33 -9.34
CA GLY A 23 -4.20 -6.26 -10.26
C GLY A 23 -3.26 -6.75 -11.35
N THR A 24 -2.23 -7.51 -10.97
CA THR A 24 -1.34 -8.12 -11.95
C THR A 24 -2.05 -9.13 -12.83
N TYR A 25 -2.83 -10.06 -12.26
CA TYR A 25 -3.56 -11.07 -13.02
C TYR A 25 -4.49 -10.47 -14.10
N VAL A 26 -5.07 -9.30 -13.81
CA VAL A 26 -5.97 -8.61 -14.75
C VAL A 26 -5.22 -7.81 -15.82
N ALA A 27 -4.06 -7.24 -15.47
CA ALA A 27 -3.37 -6.26 -16.31
C ALA A 27 -2.18 -6.83 -17.10
N GLU A 28 -1.54 -7.89 -16.61
CA GLU A 28 -0.39 -8.52 -17.25
C GLU A 28 -0.77 -9.82 -17.98
N PRO A 29 0.06 -10.28 -18.93
CA PRO A 29 -0.12 -11.59 -19.58
C PRO A 29 -0.19 -12.75 -18.59
N LEU A 30 -0.91 -13.83 -18.94
CA LEU A 30 -1.07 -15.01 -18.07
C LEU A 30 0.24 -15.78 -17.81
N ASP A 31 1.23 -15.62 -18.69
CA ASP A 31 2.58 -16.16 -18.55
C ASP A 31 3.55 -15.21 -17.81
N TYR A 32 3.05 -14.07 -17.31
CA TYR A 32 3.84 -13.14 -16.50
C TYR A 32 4.22 -13.78 -15.15
N VAL A 33 5.51 -14.07 -14.98
CA VAL A 33 6.03 -14.69 -13.76
C VAL A 33 6.44 -13.62 -12.76
N HIS A 34 5.88 -13.69 -11.56
CA HIS A 34 6.19 -12.78 -10.47
C HIS A 34 6.15 -13.45 -9.11
N VAL A 35 6.88 -12.88 -8.15
CA VAL A 35 6.79 -13.23 -6.74
C VAL A 35 7.26 -12.04 -5.91
N GLY A 36 6.61 -11.79 -4.78
CA GLY A 36 7.06 -10.76 -3.87
C GLY A 36 6.01 -10.31 -2.87
N ALA A 37 6.47 -9.90 -1.70
CA ALA A 37 5.63 -9.31 -0.66
C ALA A 37 5.41 -7.80 -0.88
N SER A 38 6.06 -7.20 -1.87
CA SER A 38 6.11 -5.76 -2.07
C SER A 38 4.75 -5.13 -2.38
N GLY A 39 3.83 -5.83 -3.07
CA GLY A 39 2.45 -5.35 -3.25
C GLY A 39 1.73 -5.10 -1.92
N ALA A 40 1.92 -5.99 -0.94
CA ALA A 40 1.39 -5.80 0.42
C ALA A 40 2.06 -4.61 1.15
N ILE A 41 3.37 -4.39 0.93
CA ILE A 41 4.10 -3.24 1.46
C ILE A 41 3.59 -1.92 0.85
N PHE A 42 3.32 -1.89 -0.45
CA PHE A 42 2.65 -0.76 -1.10
C PHE A 42 1.26 -0.52 -0.52
N GLY A 43 0.53 -1.57 -0.15
CA GLY A 43 -0.70 -1.44 0.64
C GLY A 43 -0.51 -0.71 1.97
N LEU A 44 0.58 -0.95 2.69
CA LEU A 44 0.90 -0.20 3.91
C LEU A 44 1.21 1.28 3.61
N PHE A 45 1.87 1.58 2.49
CA PHE A 45 1.97 2.97 2.02
C PHE A 45 0.59 3.58 1.72
N GLY A 46 -0.37 2.77 1.26
CA GLY A 46 -1.76 3.18 1.06
C GLY A 46 -2.43 3.61 2.37
N VAL A 47 -2.17 2.89 3.46
CA VAL A 47 -2.61 3.31 4.81
C VAL A 47 -2.01 4.64 5.21
N TYR A 48 -0.71 4.82 5.00
CA TYR A 48 -0.07 6.10 5.32
C TYR A 48 -0.63 7.24 4.48
N LEU A 49 -0.85 7.02 3.19
CA LEU A 49 -1.47 8.01 2.31
C LEU A 49 -2.89 8.35 2.79
N PHE A 50 -3.67 7.34 3.20
CA PHE A 50 -4.98 7.56 3.82
C PHE A 50 -4.86 8.43 5.07
N MET A 51 -3.91 8.17 5.95
CA MET A 51 -3.71 8.97 7.16
C MET A 51 -3.32 10.42 6.84
N VAL A 52 -2.41 10.63 5.88
CA VAL A 52 -2.01 11.98 5.44
C VAL A 52 -3.20 12.79 4.92
N LEU A 53 -4.16 12.13 4.23
CA LEU A 53 -5.31 12.80 3.65
C LEU A 53 -6.47 12.97 4.63
N PHE A 54 -6.79 11.96 5.43
CA PHE A 54 -8.03 11.89 6.23
C PHE A 54 -7.82 11.82 7.74
N ARG A 55 -6.60 11.59 8.24
CA ARG A 55 -6.29 11.42 9.67
C ARG A 55 -4.96 12.07 10.05
N LYS A 56 -4.81 13.36 9.72
CA LYS A 56 -3.57 14.14 9.94
C LYS A 56 -3.17 14.21 11.42
N GLU A 57 -4.14 14.10 12.32
CA GLU A 57 -3.94 14.01 13.76
C GLU A 57 -3.18 12.74 14.20
N LEU A 58 -3.21 11.67 13.39
CA LEU A 58 -2.50 10.42 13.66
C LEU A 58 -1.05 10.44 13.18
N ILE A 59 -0.62 11.45 12.42
CA ILE A 59 0.70 11.50 11.79
C ILE A 59 1.30 12.91 11.79
N GLY A 60 2.50 13.04 12.37
CA GLY A 60 3.23 14.31 12.36
C GLY A 60 3.59 14.79 10.94
N GLN A 61 3.70 16.10 10.76
CA GLN A 61 4.01 16.73 9.47
C GLN A 61 5.33 16.24 8.86
N GLU A 62 6.38 16.12 9.67
CA GLU A 62 7.69 15.65 9.20
C GLU A 62 7.65 14.18 8.76
N HIS A 63 6.93 13.32 9.49
CA HIS A 63 6.72 11.93 9.09
C HIS A 63 5.87 11.83 7.81
N SER A 64 4.84 12.65 7.68
CA SER A 64 4.02 12.72 6.47
C SER A 64 4.86 13.05 5.24
N LYS A 65 5.70 14.09 5.32
CA LYS A 65 6.62 14.46 4.22
C LYS A 65 7.58 13.32 3.90
N MET A 66 8.21 12.73 4.91
CA MET A 66 9.15 11.61 4.71
C MET A 66 8.48 10.44 3.98
N ILE A 67 7.29 10.04 4.41
CA ILE A 67 6.56 8.91 3.81
C ILE A 67 6.11 9.23 2.39
N LEU A 68 5.61 10.45 2.14
CA LEU A 68 5.25 10.87 0.79
C LEU A 68 6.47 10.87 -0.15
N THR A 69 7.63 11.34 0.32
CA THR A 69 8.88 11.28 -0.45
C THR A 69 9.29 9.85 -0.76
N LEU A 70 9.25 8.96 0.23
CA LEU A 70 9.56 7.53 0.03
C LEU A 70 8.57 6.86 -0.92
N LEU A 71 7.28 7.15 -0.81
CA LEU A 71 6.24 6.63 -1.69
C LEU A 71 6.44 7.11 -3.13
N ALA A 72 6.69 8.41 -3.32
CA ALA A 72 6.96 8.97 -4.65
C ALA A 72 8.17 8.30 -5.30
N PHE A 73 9.26 8.13 -4.55
CA PHE A 73 10.45 7.43 -5.02
C PHE A 73 10.18 5.96 -5.32
N ALA A 74 9.44 5.25 -4.47
CA ALA A 74 9.08 3.85 -4.67
C ALA A 74 8.22 3.65 -5.93
N ILE A 75 7.25 4.53 -6.18
CA ILE A 75 6.44 4.53 -7.41
C ILE A 75 7.33 4.79 -8.63
N LEU A 76 8.19 5.81 -8.57
CA LEU A 76 9.12 6.13 -9.66
C LEU A 76 10.02 4.94 -10.01
N MET A 77 10.61 4.29 -9.01
CA MET A 77 11.44 3.10 -9.23
C MET A 77 10.65 1.93 -9.80
N SER A 78 9.38 1.78 -9.41
CA SER A 78 8.49 0.76 -9.97
C SER A 78 8.21 1.00 -11.45
N PHE A 79 8.18 2.27 -11.90
CA PHE A 79 7.98 2.61 -13.32
C PHE A 79 9.24 2.38 -14.15
N ILE A 80 10.41 2.68 -13.59
CA ILE A 80 11.68 2.65 -14.34
C ILE A 80 12.24 1.22 -14.45
N ASN A 81 12.08 0.40 -13.41
CA ASN A 81 12.68 -0.92 -13.38
C ASN A 81 11.70 -1.98 -13.91
N SER A 82 12.00 -2.53 -15.08
CA SER A 82 11.19 -3.56 -15.74
C SER A 82 11.11 -4.89 -14.97
N ASN A 83 12.01 -5.14 -14.02
CA ASN A 83 11.93 -6.32 -13.14
C ASN A 83 10.97 -6.11 -11.95
N ILE A 84 10.37 -4.93 -11.82
CA ILE A 84 9.39 -4.64 -10.77
C ILE A 84 7.99 -4.79 -11.35
N ASN A 85 7.16 -5.57 -10.65
CA ASN A 85 5.74 -5.69 -10.96
C ASN A 85 5.00 -4.42 -10.52
N MET A 86 4.90 -3.46 -11.45
CA MET A 86 4.20 -2.20 -11.23
C MET A 86 2.73 -2.41 -10.86
N MET A 87 2.04 -3.32 -11.54
CA MET A 87 0.61 -3.54 -11.34
C MET A 87 0.33 -3.99 -9.91
N ALA A 88 1.14 -4.88 -9.35
CA ALA A 88 1.03 -5.30 -7.96
C ALA A 88 1.22 -4.13 -6.98
N HIS A 89 2.13 -3.20 -7.29
CA HIS A 89 2.39 -2.04 -6.44
C HIS A 89 1.23 -1.03 -6.46
N LEU A 90 0.71 -0.69 -7.64
CA LEU A 90 -0.40 0.28 -7.77
C LEU A 90 -1.69 -0.26 -7.17
N PHE A 91 -2.04 -1.52 -7.48
CA PHE A 91 -3.25 -2.14 -6.93
C PHE A 91 -3.10 -2.44 -5.44
N GLY A 92 -1.91 -2.84 -4.99
CA GLY A 92 -1.61 -2.97 -3.57
C GLY A 92 -1.80 -1.65 -2.82
N LEU A 93 -1.24 -0.56 -3.33
CA LEU A 93 -1.38 0.80 -2.80
C LEU A 93 -2.86 1.21 -2.70
N CYS A 94 -3.62 1.04 -3.78
CA CYS A 94 -5.04 1.34 -3.82
C CYS A 94 -5.84 0.47 -2.83
N GLY A 95 -5.56 -0.83 -2.80
CA GLY A 95 -6.21 -1.77 -1.89
C GLY A 95 -6.00 -1.40 -0.42
N GLY A 96 -4.76 -1.11 -0.02
CA GLY A 96 -4.47 -0.70 1.35
C GLY A 96 -5.09 0.65 1.73
N PHE A 97 -5.10 1.60 0.81
CA PHE A 97 -5.79 2.87 0.97
C PHE A 97 -7.31 2.69 1.19
N LEU A 98 -7.96 1.86 0.39
CA LEU A 98 -9.39 1.59 0.51
C LEU A 98 -9.72 0.79 1.79
N LEU A 99 -8.93 -0.22 2.12
CA LEU A 99 -9.10 -0.99 3.36
C LEU A 99 -8.92 -0.13 4.62
N SER A 100 -8.22 1.00 4.51
CA SER A 100 -8.01 1.93 5.63
C SER A 100 -9.30 2.61 6.09
N PHE A 101 -10.31 2.78 5.23
CA PHE A 101 -11.62 3.28 5.64
C PHE A 101 -12.28 2.39 6.70
N LEU A 102 -12.00 1.08 6.68
CA LEU A 102 -12.52 0.12 7.66
C LEU A 102 -11.57 -0.08 8.84
N CYS A 103 -10.26 0.01 8.59
CA CYS A 103 -9.24 -0.42 9.55
C CYS A 103 -8.67 0.71 10.41
N VAL A 104 -8.64 1.94 9.88
CA VAL A 104 -8.14 3.12 10.60
C VAL A 104 -9.32 3.80 11.28
N GLN A 105 -9.44 3.56 12.59
CA GLN A 105 -10.47 4.19 13.41
C GLN A 105 -9.92 5.43 14.12
N THR A 106 -10.75 6.45 14.26
CA THR A 106 -10.51 7.55 15.20
C THR A 106 -10.53 6.99 16.62
N LYS A 107 -9.58 7.41 17.46
CA LYS A 107 -9.82 7.36 18.91
C LYS A 107 -10.85 8.44 19.18
N GLU A 108 -12.06 8.06 19.55
CA GLU A 108 -12.96 8.96 20.26
C GLU A 108 -12.34 9.34 21.62
#